data_AF-A0A502DUS0-F1
#
_entry.id   AF-A0A502DUS0-F1
#
_cell.length_a   1.000
_cell.length_b   1.000
_cell.length_c   1.000
_cell.angle_alpha   90.00
_cell.angle_beta   90.00
_cell.angle_gamma   90.00
#
_symmetry.space_group_name_H-M   'P 1'
#
loop_
_entity.id
_entity.type
_entity.pdbx_description
1 polymer ?
#
loop_
_entity_poly.entity_id
_entity_poly.type
_entity_poly.pdbx_seq_one_letter_code
_entity_poly.pdbx_strand_id
1 'polypeptide(L)'
;MNDIRRTILLVIFGFSLVMLWDQWQVHNGQKPTFLPSSRSTATVPAASSAAAAGSGTAAGATVPGAASVTGGNAAVPAQAAAAVGEKVTVSTDVFTAVLDGQGGTLSQLQLRQYDDQTNHNGLVDMVKRWMGNPPPPNQVKAVTLMEDGSPSTLYVAQTGLINLHDNGERFPSHLSLMTPRAGARELAEGQNSLEVSFESQPMGGLKYIKTYQFLRGDYSIRVKHQIVNVSDKPQDAQLYLQLVRHGTVAAGTMFGTNTFTGPAFYTDEKKFHKVAFTDITKNKVELPPPANNGWVAMVQHYFVSAWLLNTPNGAELKREFRVRDLGNNLYSAAMVLPLPPLAPGATQTIDSSLFAGPEEEKKLEALAPGLELVKDYGIFTIISKPLYWLLNQLHGLLGNWGWSIVALVVLLKAAFYWLNAKAYASMAKMKGINPKITEMRARLKDKPQEMQQEMMRIYREEKVNPMGGCFPIVIQIPVFIALYWVLLSSVEMRHAPWIGWIQDLSAPDPWFILPVVMTLTSLFQTWLNPTPPDPMQAKLMWIMPLAFSVMFIFFPAGLVLYWITNNVLSIAQQWFINKRLGVLGK
;
A
#
# COMPACT_ATOMS: atom_id res chain seq x y z
N MET A 1 1.96 -44.78 4.45
CA MET A 1 2.26 -43.89 3.30
C MET A 1 1.06 -43.71 2.34
N ASN A 2 0.26 -44.74 2.05
CA ASN A 2 -0.90 -44.61 1.15
C ASN A 2 -2.03 -43.73 1.71
N ASP A 3 -2.30 -43.74 3.02
CA ASP A 3 -3.32 -42.86 3.62
C ASP A 3 -2.94 -41.39 3.57
N ILE A 4 -1.69 -41.02 3.89
CA ILE A 4 -1.21 -39.63 3.81
C ILE A 4 -1.29 -39.10 2.37
N ARG A 5 -0.92 -39.91 1.37
CA ARG A 5 -1.07 -39.53 -0.05
C ARG A 5 -2.53 -39.32 -0.43
N ARG A 6 -3.44 -40.20 0.02
CA ARG A 6 -4.89 -40.06 -0.19
C ARG A 6 -5.45 -38.83 0.52
N THR A 7 -5.03 -38.54 1.74
CA THR A 7 -5.45 -37.35 2.49
C THR A 7 -4.96 -36.07 1.83
N ILE A 8 -3.69 -36.03 1.38
CA ILE A 8 -3.15 -34.88 0.64
C ILE A 8 -3.92 -34.67 -0.67
N LEU A 9 -4.18 -35.73 -1.44
CA LEU A 9 -4.97 -35.66 -2.66
C LEU A 9 -6.42 -35.23 -2.37
N LEU A 10 -7.03 -35.71 -1.29
CA LEU A 10 -8.38 -35.30 -0.86
C LEU A 10 -8.44 -33.83 -0.43
N VAL A 11 -7.40 -33.33 0.24
CA VAL A 11 -7.32 -31.91 0.64
C VAL A 11 -7.14 -31.03 -0.60
N ILE A 12 -6.25 -31.40 -1.52
CA ILE A 12 -6.04 -30.67 -2.78
C ILE A 12 -7.31 -30.69 -3.63
N PHE A 13 -7.93 -31.86 -3.79
CA PHE A 13 -9.15 -32.02 -4.58
C PHE A 13 -10.36 -31.32 -3.94
N GLY A 14 -10.53 -31.45 -2.62
CA GLY A 14 -11.58 -30.77 -1.86
C GLY A 14 -11.44 -29.25 -1.92
N PHE A 15 -10.23 -28.73 -1.77
CA PHE A 15 -9.95 -27.31 -1.93
C PHE A 15 -10.23 -26.83 -3.37
N SER A 16 -9.86 -27.63 -4.38
CA SER A 16 -10.11 -27.32 -5.79
C SER A 16 -11.61 -27.26 -6.10
N LEU A 17 -12.41 -28.17 -5.53
CA LEU A 17 -13.88 -28.16 -5.67
C LEU A 17 -14.51 -26.95 -5.00
N VAL A 18 -14.03 -26.54 -3.82
CA VAL A 18 -14.49 -25.33 -3.15
C VAL A 18 -14.17 -24.09 -3.97
N MET A 19 -12.98 -24.01 -4.56
CA MET A 19 -12.58 -22.89 -5.44
C MET A 19 -13.42 -22.84 -6.73
N LEU A 20 -13.67 -23.99 -7.36
CA LEU A 20 -14.53 -24.08 -8.55
C LEU A 20 -15.98 -23.69 -8.23
N TRP A 21 -16.48 -24.12 -7.06
CA TRP A 21 -17.82 -23.75 -6.60
C TRP A 21 -17.94 -22.26 -6.30
N ASP A 22 -16.93 -21.66 -5.65
CA ASP A 22 -16.89 -20.21 -5.38
C ASP A 22 -16.86 -19.40 -6.70
N GLN A 23 -16.08 -19.84 -7.69
CA GLN A 23 -16.04 -19.22 -9.02
C GLN A 23 -17.36 -19.40 -9.79
N TRP A 24 -18.01 -20.55 -9.67
CA TRP A 24 -19.33 -20.81 -10.26
C TRP A 24 -20.42 -19.93 -9.62
N GLN A 25 -20.36 -19.70 -8.31
CA GLN A 25 -21.23 -18.76 -7.61
C GLN A 25 -21.04 -17.32 -8.12
N VAL A 26 -19.78 -16.89 -8.29
CA VAL A 26 -19.44 -15.59 -8.88
C VAL A 26 -19.96 -15.47 -10.32
N HIS A 27 -19.80 -16.51 -11.14
CA HIS A 27 -20.33 -16.56 -12.50
C HIS A 27 -21.86 -16.42 -12.54
N ASN A 28 -22.55 -16.96 -11.53
CA ASN A 28 -24.01 -16.85 -11.39
C ASN A 28 -24.47 -15.59 -10.61
N GLY A 29 -23.59 -14.60 -10.44
CA GLY A 29 -23.93 -13.30 -9.86
C GLY A 29 -24.03 -13.27 -8.33
N GLN A 30 -23.58 -14.32 -7.64
CA GLN A 30 -23.47 -14.33 -6.17
C GLN A 30 -22.09 -13.80 -5.72
N LYS A 31 -22.01 -13.32 -4.48
CA LYS A 31 -20.76 -12.80 -3.89
C LYS A 31 -19.81 -13.98 -3.62
N PRO A 32 -18.49 -13.82 -3.83
CA PRO A 32 -17.54 -14.86 -3.42
C PRO A 32 -17.59 -15.01 -1.90
N THR A 33 -17.53 -16.26 -1.45
CA THR A 33 -17.59 -16.63 -0.04
C THR A 33 -16.19 -16.83 0.55
N PHE A 34 -15.19 -17.15 -0.29
CA PHE A 34 -13.84 -17.52 0.17
C PHE A 34 -12.68 -16.70 -0.42
N LEU A 35 -12.87 -16.01 -1.55
CA LEU A 35 -11.88 -15.12 -2.16
C LEU A 35 -12.33 -13.64 -2.09
N PRO A 36 -11.42 -12.67 -1.86
CA PRO A 36 -11.78 -11.26 -1.93
C PRO A 36 -12.01 -10.84 -3.40
N SER A 37 -13.25 -10.49 -3.76
CA SER A 37 -13.49 -9.76 -5.01
C SER A 37 -12.97 -8.32 -4.92
N SER A 38 -12.24 -7.90 -5.95
CA SER A 38 -12.13 -6.50 -6.34
C SER A 38 -13.54 -5.91 -6.46
N ARG A 39 -13.81 -4.81 -5.75
CA ARG A 39 -15.07 -4.05 -5.94
C ARG A 39 -15.08 -3.46 -7.35
N SER A 40 -15.83 -4.09 -8.24
CA SER A 40 -16.43 -3.41 -9.39
C SER A 40 -17.90 -3.20 -9.03
N THR A 41 -18.27 -1.97 -8.69
CA THR A 41 -19.67 -1.56 -8.66
C THR A 41 -20.09 -1.21 -10.07
N ALA A 42 -20.74 -2.16 -10.75
CA ALA A 42 -21.42 -1.93 -12.02
C ALA A 42 -22.84 -1.40 -11.77
N THR A 43 -23.13 -0.26 -12.42
CA THR A 43 -24.39 0.14 -13.07
C THR A 43 -25.74 -0.11 -12.35
N VAL A 44 -26.39 0.99 -11.98
CA VAL A 44 -27.84 1.08 -11.76
C VAL A 44 -28.56 1.03 -13.12
N PRO A 45 -29.59 0.18 -13.33
CA PRO A 45 -30.39 0.21 -14.54
C PRO A 45 -31.33 1.42 -14.54
N ALA A 46 -31.45 2.06 -15.70
CA ALA A 46 -32.43 3.10 -15.97
C ALA A 46 -33.86 2.58 -15.78
N ALA A 47 -34.64 3.23 -14.91
CA ALA A 47 -36.09 3.07 -14.87
C ALA A 47 -36.71 4.14 -15.79
N SER A 48 -37.12 3.70 -16.98
CA SER A 48 -37.98 4.44 -17.89
C SER A 48 -39.38 4.59 -17.31
N SER A 49 -39.88 5.82 -17.37
CA SER A 49 -41.25 6.23 -17.12
C SER A 49 -42.27 5.43 -17.94
N ALA A 50 -43.28 4.87 -17.28
CA ALA A 50 -44.56 4.52 -17.89
C ALA A 50 -45.71 4.91 -16.96
N ALA A 51 -46.72 5.52 -17.58
CA ALA A 51 -47.81 6.25 -16.98
C ALA A 51 -48.80 5.38 -16.17
N ALA A 52 -49.39 5.99 -15.14
CA ALA A 52 -50.68 5.59 -14.58
C ALA A 52 -51.61 6.80 -14.58
N ALA A 53 -52.77 6.63 -15.22
CA ALA A 53 -53.82 7.62 -15.36
C ALA A 53 -54.55 7.85 -14.02
N GLY A 54 -54.99 9.09 -13.80
CA GLY A 54 -55.83 9.50 -12.69
C GLY A 54 -56.37 10.92 -12.91
N SER A 55 -57.63 10.97 -13.34
CA SER A 55 -58.52 12.10 -13.63
C SER A 55 -58.46 13.32 -12.70
N GLY A 56 -58.53 14.51 -13.29
CA GLY A 56 -58.87 15.77 -12.62
C GLY A 56 -58.99 16.94 -13.63
N THR A 57 -60.22 17.39 -13.85
CA THR A 57 -60.71 18.37 -14.82
C THR A 57 -60.37 19.85 -14.55
N ALA A 58 -60.31 20.62 -15.65
CA ALA A 58 -60.66 22.05 -15.88
C ALA A 58 -59.48 22.90 -16.41
N ALA A 59 -59.59 23.88 -17.32
CA ALA A 59 -60.51 24.31 -18.38
C ALA A 59 -59.91 25.60 -19.00
N GLY A 60 -60.06 25.83 -20.31
CA GLY A 60 -59.85 27.13 -20.99
C GLY A 60 -58.69 27.15 -22.02
N ALA A 61 -58.91 26.80 -23.30
CA ALA A 61 -59.27 27.68 -24.45
C ALA A 61 -58.12 28.65 -24.84
N THR A 62 -57.54 28.66 -26.06
CA THR A 62 -58.15 28.78 -27.41
C THR A 62 -57.26 28.20 -28.54
N VAL A 63 -57.86 27.93 -29.71
CA VAL A 63 -57.33 27.33 -30.97
C VAL A 63 -57.17 28.44 -32.06
N PRO A 64 -56.86 28.21 -33.37
CA PRO A 64 -55.87 27.39 -34.09
C PRO A 64 -55.00 28.22 -35.11
N GLY A 65 -53.95 27.60 -35.67
CA GLY A 65 -53.77 27.63 -37.14
C GLY A 65 -52.54 28.29 -37.76
N ALA A 66 -51.82 27.45 -38.51
CA ALA A 66 -51.22 27.69 -39.83
C ALA A 66 -49.71 28.00 -39.98
N ALA A 67 -49.17 27.24 -40.94
CA ALA A 67 -48.03 27.50 -41.81
C ALA A 67 -46.62 27.25 -41.25
N SER A 68 -46.12 26.06 -41.61
CA SER A 68 -44.72 25.76 -41.83
C SER A 68 -44.06 26.80 -42.74
N VAL A 69 -43.04 27.49 -42.21
CA VAL A 69 -42.06 28.22 -43.01
C VAL A 69 -40.70 27.59 -42.75
N THR A 70 -40.16 26.97 -43.80
CA THR A 70 -38.77 26.55 -43.92
C THR A 70 -37.87 27.78 -43.77
N GLY A 71 -37.16 27.87 -42.65
CA GLY A 71 -36.20 28.93 -42.32
C GLY A 71 -34.85 28.32 -41.94
N GLY A 72 -33.79 28.81 -42.57
CA GLY A 72 -32.47 28.21 -42.64
C GLY A 72 -31.77 27.91 -41.32
N ASN A 73 -30.80 26.99 -41.44
CA ASN A 73 -29.78 26.69 -40.45
C ASN A 73 -29.10 27.97 -39.93
N ALA A 74 -29.60 28.51 -38.82
CA ALA A 74 -28.76 29.29 -37.92
C ALA A 74 -27.87 28.27 -37.20
N ALA A 75 -26.62 28.19 -37.65
CA ALA A 75 -25.58 27.49 -36.92
C ALA A 75 -25.59 28.02 -35.48
N VAL A 76 -25.89 27.13 -34.53
CA VAL A 76 -25.54 27.31 -33.13
C VAL A 76 -24.07 27.73 -33.12
N PRO A 77 -23.67 28.83 -32.45
CA PRO A 77 -22.26 29.15 -32.33
C PRO A 77 -21.61 27.91 -31.74
N ALA A 78 -20.76 27.25 -32.52
CA ALA A 78 -19.99 26.13 -32.05
C ALA A 78 -19.31 26.59 -30.77
N GLN A 79 -19.71 26.02 -29.64
CA GLN A 79 -18.99 26.14 -28.39
C GLN A 79 -17.53 25.82 -28.75
N ALA A 80 -16.68 26.84 -28.73
CA ALA A 80 -15.28 26.69 -29.06
C ALA A 80 -14.76 25.50 -28.24
N ALA A 81 -14.24 24.49 -28.93
CA ALA A 81 -13.64 23.34 -28.28
C ALA A 81 -12.69 23.87 -27.21
N ALA A 82 -12.83 23.39 -25.97
CA ALA A 82 -11.94 23.80 -24.88
C ALA A 82 -10.51 23.62 -25.37
N ALA A 83 -9.74 24.72 -25.45
CA ALA A 83 -8.39 24.67 -25.96
C ALA A 83 -7.59 23.69 -25.08
N VAL A 84 -7.06 22.63 -25.70
CA VAL A 84 -6.31 21.59 -25.00
C VAL A 84 -4.93 22.15 -24.70
N GLY A 85 -4.51 22.11 -23.44
CA GLY A 85 -3.18 22.57 -23.02
C GLY A 85 -2.07 21.77 -23.71
N GLU A 86 -0.97 22.45 -24.06
CA GLU A 86 0.23 21.77 -24.55
C GLU A 86 0.80 20.86 -23.45
N LYS A 87 1.00 19.57 -23.73
CA LYS A 87 1.64 18.63 -22.80
C LYS A 87 3.15 18.65 -22.99
N VAL A 88 3.88 19.00 -21.94
CA VAL A 88 5.34 19.06 -21.92
C VAL A 88 5.89 17.86 -21.17
N THR A 89 6.55 16.95 -21.88
CA THR A 89 7.26 15.83 -21.28
C THR A 89 8.63 16.30 -20.78
N VAL A 90 8.94 15.99 -19.52
CA VAL A 90 10.21 16.30 -18.86
C VAL A 90 10.90 15.00 -18.47
N SER A 91 12.17 14.84 -18.85
CA SER A 91 12.95 13.64 -18.52
C SER A 91 14.18 13.98 -17.68
N THR A 92 14.34 13.27 -16.57
CA THR A 92 15.52 13.32 -15.69
C THR A 92 16.06 11.91 -15.45
N ASP A 93 17.06 11.78 -14.57
CA ASP A 93 17.61 10.49 -14.15
C ASP A 93 16.64 9.67 -13.28
N VAL A 94 15.80 10.33 -12.49
CA VAL A 94 14.82 9.68 -11.60
C VAL A 94 13.38 9.76 -12.10
N PHE A 95 13.03 10.75 -12.94
CA PHE A 95 11.66 11.01 -13.38
C PHE A 95 11.48 10.99 -14.90
N THR A 96 10.31 10.51 -15.32
CA THR A 96 9.66 10.96 -16.56
C THR A 96 8.34 11.60 -16.16
N ALA A 97 8.26 12.93 -16.28
CA ALA A 97 7.09 13.73 -15.90
C ALA A 97 6.38 14.27 -17.14
N VAL A 98 5.06 14.45 -17.07
CA VAL A 98 4.28 15.20 -18.06
C VAL A 98 3.59 16.34 -17.35
N LEU A 99 3.87 17.56 -17.80
CA LEU A 99 3.27 18.79 -17.33
C LEU A 99 2.22 19.23 -18.36
N ASP A 100 0.95 19.28 -17.94
CA ASP A 100 -0.15 19.72 -18.78
C ASP A 100 -0.28 21.25 -18.75
N GLY A 101 -0.33 21.88 -19.92
CA GLY A 101 -0.61 23.32 -20.05
C GLY A 101 -1.93 23.74 -19.40
N GLN A 102 -2.88 22.83 -19.17
CA GLN A 102 -4.03 23.08 -18.31
C GLN A 102 -3.60 23.15 -16.83
N GLY A 103 -3.50 24.39 -16.32
CA GLY A 103 -3.10 24.70 -14.96
C GLY A 103 -1.61 24.54 -14.67
N GLY A 104 -0.81 24.22 -15.68
CA GLY A 104 0.57 23.77 -15.49
C GLY A 104 0.61 22.56 -14.56
N THR A 105 -0.31 21.60 -14.73
CA THR A 105 -0.56 20.50 -13.78
C THR A 105 0.45 19.37 -14.01
N LEU A 106 0.95 18.76 -12.93
CA LEU A 106 1.71 17.51 -13.06
C LEU A 106 0.71 16.37 -13.27
N SER A 107 0.49 16.02 -14.54
CA SER A 107 -0.55 15.08 -14.99
C SER A 107 -0.05 13.64 -15.09
N GLN A 108 1.25 13.45 -15.26
CA GLN A 108 1.86 12.12 -15.21
C GLN A 108 3.25 12.19 -14.57
N LEU A 109 3.59 11.19 -13.76
CA LEU A 109 4.91 11.05 -13.17
C LEU A 109 5.29 9.58 -13.06
N GLN A 110 6.38 9.20 -13.72
CA GLN A 110 6.98 7.87 -13.66
C GLN A 110 8.33 7.91 -12.94
N LEU A 111 8.60 6.91 -12.13
CA LEU A 111 9.83 6.76 -11.36
C LEU A 111 10.78 5.80 -12.10
N ARG A 112 11.80 6.33 -12.77
CA ARG A 112 12.67 5.56 -13.68
C ARG A 112 13.54 4.50 -13.01
N GLN A 113 13.77 4.63 -11.70
CA GLN A 113 14.57 3.68 -10.91
C GLN A 113 13.77 2.52 -10.33
N TYR A 114 12.44 2.52 -10.49
CA TYR A 114 11.56 1.51 -9.92
C TYR A 114 10.70 0.86 -10.99
N ASP A 115 10.73 -0.46 -11.07
CA ASP A 115 9.93 -1.21 -12.03
C ASP A 115 8.59 -1.64 -11.41
N ASP A 116 7.50 -1.43 -12.16
CA ASP A 116 6.12 -1.72 -11.78
C ASP A 116 5.85 -3.23 -11.75
N GLN A 117 6.26 -3.93 -12.82
CA GLN A 117 6.15 -5.37 -12.94
C GLN A 117 7.37 -5.97 -13.64
N THR A 118 8.01 -6.93 -12.97
CA THR A 118 8.85 -7.92 -13.63
C THR A 118 7.96 -9.13 -13.90
N ASN A 119 7.67 -9.41 -15.18
CA ASN A 119 6.97 -10.65 -15.52
C ASN A 119 7.77 -11.84 -14.97
N HIS A 120 7.10 -12.63 -14.14
CA HIS A 120 7.70 -13.69 -13.36
C HIS A 120 8.05 -14.84 -14.29
N ASN A 121 9.30 -14.93 -14.76
CA ASN A 121 9.84 -16.10 -15.46
C ASN A 121 9.95 -17.32 -14.50
N GLY A 122 8.82 -17.70 -13.90
CA GLY A 122 8.67 -18.75 -12.91
C GLY A 122 7.95 -19.97 -13.47
N LEU A 123 7.67 -20.91 -12.57
CA LEU A 123 7.09 -22.20 -12.91
C LEU A 123 5.70 -22.07 -13.56
N VAL A 124 4.88 -21.14 -13.10
CA VAL A 124 3.53 -20.89 -13.68
C VAL A 124 3.65 -20.45 -15.14
N ASP A 125 4.56 -19.54 -15.44
CA ASP A 125 4.77 -19.00 -16.78
C ASP A 125 5.40 -20.05 -17.71
N MET A 126 6.28 -20.89 -17.19
CA MET A 126 6.79 -22.07 -17.91
C MET A 126 5.66 -23.05 -18.27
N VAL A 127 4.77 -23.37 -17.33
CA VAL A 127 3.63 -24.27 -17.57
C VAL A 127 2.64 -23.64 -18.56
N LYS A 128 2.37 -22.34 -18.46
CA LYS A 128 1.56 -21.60 -19.43
C LYS A 128 2.15 -21.64 -20.85
N ARG A 129 3.46 -21.42 -21.00
CA ARG A 129 4.18 -21.58 -22.28
C ARG A 129 4.02 -23.00 -22.82
N TRP A 130 4.17 -24.01 -21.97
CA TRP A 130 3.99 -25.42 -22.36
C TRP A 130 2.54 -25.74 -22.79
N MET A 131 1.54 -25.14 -22.13
CA MET A 131 0.11 -25.27 -22.48
C MET A 131 -0.31 -24.41 -23.69
N GLY A 132 0.63 -23.79 -24.42
CA GLY A 132 0.35 -23.00 -25.62
C GLY A 132 -0.21 -21.60 -25.36
N ASN A 133 -0.16 -21.10 -24.12
CA ASN A 133 -0.57 -19.74 -23.75
C ASN A 133 0.64 -18.95 -23.20
N PRO A 134 1.57 -18.50 -24.06
CA PRO A 134 2.76 -17.79 -23.58
C PRO A 134 2.34 -16.50 -22.85
N PRO A 135 2.89 -16.22 -21.66
CA PRO A 135 2.66 -14.95 -20.99
C PRO A 135 3.20 -13.81 -21.87
N PRO A 136 2.62 -12.60 -21.78
CA PRO A 136 3.09 -11.45 -22.54
C PRO A 136 4.60 -11.21 -22.32
N PRO A 137 5.32 -10.69 -23.31
CA PRO A 137 6.76 -10.44 -23.18
C PRO A 137 7.05 -9.53 -21.98
N ASN A 138 8.17 -9.78 -21.29
CA ASN A 138 8.59 -8.99 -20.13
C ASN A 138 8.76 -7.53 -20.52
N GLN A 139 7.79 -6.69 -20.15
CA GLN A 139 7.92 -5.25 -20.25
C GLN A 139 8.30 -4.71 -18.89
N VAL A 140 9.57 -4.33 -18.76
CA VAL A 140 10.05 -3.55 -17.62
C VAL A 140 9.46 -2.15 -17.79
N LYS A 141 8.32 -1.89 -17.12
CA LYS A 141 7.68 -0.58 -17.11
C LYS A 141 8.04 0.11 -15.80
N ALA A 142 8.53 1.34 -15.87
CA ALA A 142 8.74 2.17 -14.70
C ALA A 142 7.41 2.36 -13.93
N VAL A 143 7.49 2.43 -12.59
CA VAL A 143 6.34 2.70 -11.74
C VAL A 143 5.73 4.05 -12.12
N THR A 144 4.46 4.05 -12.52
CA THR A 144 3.68 5.27 -12.68
C THR A 144 3.12 5.66 -11.30
N LEU A 145 3.63 6.75 -10.73
CA LEU A 145 3.13 7.28 -9.47
C LEU A 145 1.89 8.16 -9.68
N MET A 146 1.90 9.02 -10.69
CA MET A 146 0.79 9.93 -11.02
C MET A 146 0.37 9.71 -12.48
N GLU A 147 -0.93 9.73 -12.75
CA GLU A 147 -1.48 9.66 -14.11
C GLU A 147 -2.88 10.26 -14.23
N ASP A 148 -3.16 10.80 -15.41
CA ASP A 148 -4.44 11.40 -15.82
C ASP A 148 -5.09 10.63 -17.00
N GLY A 149 -4.66 9.37 -17.21
CA GLY A 149 -5.04 8.58 -18.38
C GLY A 149 -6.42 7.92 -18.27
N SER A 150 -6.91 7.66 -17.07
CA SER A 150 -8.21 7.03 -16.83
C SER A 150 -8.85 7.56 -15.54
N PRO A 151 -10.18 7.79 -15.50
CA PRO A 151 -10.87 8.21 -14.29
C PRO A 151 -10.65 7.28 -13.09
N SER A 152 -10.44 5.98 -13.33
CA SER A 152 -10.26 4.97 -12.29
C SER A 152 -8.85 4.92 -11.68
N THR A 153 -7.89 5.60 -12.30
CA THR A 153 -6.50 5.69 -11.86
C THR A 153 -6.00 7.12 -11.69
N LEU A 154 -6.89 8.10 -11.86
CA LEU A 154 -6.56 9.52 -11.75
C LEU A 154 -5.78 9.81 -10.48
N TYR A 155 -4.59 10.36 -10.63
CA TYR A 155 -3.78 10.87 -9.54
C TYR A 155 -2.88 11.98 -10.06
N VAL A 156 -3.15 13.22 -9.63
CA VAL A 156 -2.48 14.42 -10.13
C VAL A 156 -2.14 15.40 -9.01
N ALA A 157 -1.08 16.18 -9.21
CA ALA A 157 -0.70 17.27 -8.33
C ALA A 157 -1.03 18.62 -8.97
N GLN A 158 -1.96 19.34 -8.36
CA GLN A 158 -2.53 20.57 -8.89
C GLN A 158 -2.27 21.74 -7.95
N THR A 159 -2.13 22.93 -8.52
CA THR A 159 -1.96 24.17 -7.75
C THR A 159 -2.65 25.31 -8.47
N GLY A 160 -3.06 26.34 -7.75
CA GLY A 160 -3.63 27.53 -8.38
C GLY A 160 -4.04 28.59 -7.39
N LEU A 161 -4.63 29.65 -7.91
CA LEU A 161 -5.12 30.77 -7.12
C LEU A 161 -6.65 30.69 -6.98
N ILE A 162 -7.13 30.99 -5.79
CA ILE A 162 -8.56 31.16 -5.49
C ILE A 162 -8.80 32.53 -4.87
N ASN A 163 -10.00 33.03 -5.08
CA ASN A 163 -10.48 34.26 -4.46
C ASN A 163 -10.93 33.95 -3.02
N LEU A 164 -10.78 34.90 -2.10
CA LEU A 164 -11.35 34.80 -0.75
C LEU A 164 -12.87 34.98 -0.74
N HIS A 165 -13.44 35.61 -1.78
CA HIS A 165 -14.86 35.89 -1.90
C HIS A 165 -15.49 34.99 -2.97
N ASP A 166 -16.51 34.21 -2.61
CA ASP A 166 -17.18 33.25 -3.50
C ASP A 166 -17.83 33.88 -4.77
N ASN A 167 -18.08 35.19 -4.75
CA ASN A 167 -18.63 35.96 -5.88
C ASN A 167 -17.58 36.81 -6.63
N GLY A 168 -16.29 36.63 -6.32
CA GLY A 168 -15.20 37.41 -6.92
C GLY A 168 -14.80 36.94 -8.32
N GLU A 169 -13.94 37.73 -8.98
CA GLU A 169 -13.36 37.36 -10.27
C GLU A 169 -12.53 36.07 -10.14
N ARG A 170 -12.56 35.23 -11.19
CA ARG A 170 -11.78 33.99 -11.24
C ARG A 170 -10.31 34.29 -11.48
N PHE A 171 -9.45 33.85 -10.59
CA PHE A 171 -8.00 33.89 -10.76
C PHE A 171 -7.47 32.66 -11.52
N PRO A 172 -6.23 32.72 -12.03
CA PRO A 172 -5.60 31.57 -12.67
C PRO A 172 -5.54 30.35 -11.73
N SER A 173 -6.11 29.23 -12.16
CA SER A 173 -6.22 28.00 -11.37
C SER A 173 -5.74 26.78 -12.15
N HIS A 174 -5.89 25.58 -11.58
CA HIS A 174 -5.61 24.30 -12.26
C HIS A 174 -6.44 24.09 -13.55
N LEU A 175 -7.50 24.86 -13.75
CA LEU A 175 -8.33 24.81 -14.95
C LEU A 175 -7.92 25.83 -16.02
N SER A 176 -7.05 26.78 -15.67
CA SER A 176 -6.64 27.87 -16.55
C SER A 176 -5.55 27.42 -17.51
N LEU A 177 -5.66 27.77 -18.78
CA LEU A 177 -4.62 27.46 -19.76
C LEU A 177 -3.38 28.31 -19.50
N MET A 178 -2.24 27.63 -19.44
CA MET A 178 -0.92 28.20 -19.28
C MET A 178 -0.06 27.84 -20.47
N THR A 179 0.72 28.81 -20.95
CA THR A 179 1.67 28.62 -22.04
C THR A 179 3.02 28.22 -21.47
N PRO A 180 3.63 27.10 -21.92
CA PRO A 180 4.97 26.74 -21.49
C PRO A 180 6.00 27.71 -22.07
N ARG A 181 6.96 28.13 -21.26
CA ARG A 181 8.12 28.88 -21.76
C ARG A 181 9.05 27.96 -22.55
N ALA A 182 9.68 28.51 -23.58
CA ALA A 182 10.72 27.82 -24.33
C ALA A 182 11.92 27.50 -23.43
N GLY A 183 12.49 26.31 -23.57
CA GLY A 183 13.59 25.84 -22.73
C GLY A 183 13.86 24.36 -22.89
N ALA A 184 14.91 23.88 -22.21
CA ALA A 184 15.25 22.46 -22.18
C ALA A 184 14.12 21.64 -21.54
N ARG A 185 13.95 20.40 -22.02
CA ARG A 185 12.97 19.44 -21.52
C ARG A 185 13.60 18.16 -20.97
N GLU A 186 14.92 18.04 -21.10
CA GLU A 186 15.69 16.90 -20.64
C GLU A 186 16.90 17.39 -19.84
N LEU A 187 17.17 16.72 -18.72
CA LEU A 187 18.31 17.04 -17.86
C LEU A 187 19.59 16.46 -18.49
N ALA A 188 20.29 17.30 -19.25
CA ALA A 188 21.52 16.93 -19.94
C ALA A 188 22.61 16.40 -18.98
N GLU A 189 23.48 15.52 -19.48
CA GLU A 189 24.64 15.04 -18.73
C GLU A 189 25.51 16.19 -18.22
N GLY A 190 25.94 16.11 -16.96
CA GLY A 190 26.72 17.16 -16.29
C GLY A 190 25.90 18.33 -15.73
N GLN A 191 24.60 18.46 -16.05
CA GLN A 191 23.73 19.44 -15.40
C GLN A 191 23.09 18.89 -14.12
N ASN A 192 22.96 19.74 -13.09
CA ASN A 192 22.38 19.36 -11.79
C ASN A 192 20.92 19.78 -11.62
N SER A 193 20.40 20.65 -12.49
CA SER A 193 19.04 21.15 -12.39
C SER A 193 18.41 21.40 -13.77
N LEU A 194 17.10 21.19 -13.88
CA LEU A 194 16.29 21.49 -15.06
C LEU A 194 15.07 22.32 -14.64
N GLU A 195 14.82 23.42 -15.33
CA GLU A 195 13.69 24.31 -15.05
C GLU A 195 12.68 24.33 -16.20
N VAL A 196 11.41 24.19 -15.87
CA VAL A 196 10.29 24.27 -16.80
C VAL A 196 9.24 25.21 -16.25
N SER A 197 9.04 26.34 -16.94
CA SER A 197 8.09 27.37 -16.53
C SER A 197 6.83 27.38 -17.40
N PHE A 198 5.70 27.67 -16.77
CA PHE A 198 4.40 27.90 -17.38
C PHE A 198 3.87 29.27 -16.98
N GLU A 199 3.18 29.93 -17.89
CA GLU A 199 2.66 31.28 -17.69
C GLU A 199 1.18 31.35 -18.08
N SER A 200 0.34 31.80 -17.15
CA SER A 200 -1.08 32.01 -17.44
C SER A 200 -1.30 33.32 -18.19
N GLN A 201 -2.41 33.38 -18.91
CA GLN A 201 -2.98 34.68 -19.28
C GLN A 201 -3.46 35.42 -18.01
N PRO A 202 -3.51 36.76 -18.01
CA PRO A 202 -4.13 37.52 -16.93
C PRO A 202 -5.60 37.11 -16.74
N MET A 203 -5.97 36.74 -15.51
CA MET A 203 -7.35 36.45 -15.14
C MET A 203 -7.64 37.09 -13.78
N GLY A 204 -8.74 37.83 -13.69
CA GLY A 204 -9.09 38.58 -12.47
C GLY A 204 -8.01 39.57 -12.03
N GLY A 205 -7.28 40.18 -12.98
CA GLY A 205 -6.18 41.10 -12.67
C GLY A 205 -4.88 40.43 -12.20
N LEU A 206 -4.83 39.11 -12.08
CA LEU A 206 -3.65 38.36 -11.67
C LEU A 206 -3.07 37.54 -12.83
N LYS A 207 -1.75 37.50 -12.88
CA LYS A 207 -0.97 36.64 -13.75
C LYS A 207 -0.18 35.65 -12.90
N TYR A 208 -0.22 34.38 -13.27
CA TYR A 208 0.40 33.31 -12.51
C TYR A 208 1.50 32.65 -13.35
N ILE A 209 2.72 32.63 -12.82
CA ILE A 209 3.87 31.98 -13.42
C ILE A 209 4.31 30.86 -12.48
N LYS A 210 4.34 29.64 -13.00
CA LYS A 210 4.74 28.45 -12.25
C LYS A 210 6.03 27.91 -12.82
N THR A 211 7.05 27.71 -12.01
CA THR A 211 8.32 27.10 -12.45
C THR A 211 8.59 25.83 -11.67
N TYR A 212 8.65 24.72 -12.38
CA TYR A 212 9.11 23.43 -11.86
C TYR A 212 10.62 23.34 -12.01
N GLN A 213 11.32 23.11 -10.90
CA GLN A 213 12.75 22.86 -10.88
C GLN A 213 12.99 21.43 -10.41
N PHE A 214 13.58 20.63 -11.29
CA PHE A 214 14.00 19.26 -11.03
C PHE A 214 15.49 19.25 -10.72
N LEU A 215 15.90 18.49 -9.70
CA LEU A 215 17.31 18.30 -9.33
C LEU A 215 17.75 16.86 -9.64
N ARG A 216 19.01 16.69 -10.02
CA ARG A 216 19.58 15.37 -10.30
C ARG A 216 19.53 14.48 -9.06
N GLY A 217 19.01 13.26 -9.21
CA GLY A 217 18.95 12.25 -8.14
C GLY A 217 17.98 12.58 -6.99
N ASP A 218 17.16 13.62 -7.12
CA ASP A 218 16.24 14.07 -6.08
C ASP A 218 14.78 13.82 -6.50
N TYR A 219 13.99 13.26 -5.58
CA TYR A 219 12.56 13.04 -5.76
C TYR A 219 11.71 14.25 -5.34
N SER A 220 12.35 15.35 -4.92
CA SER A 220 11.72 16.61 -4.54
C SER A 220 11.70 17.57 -5.71
N ILE A 221 10.52 17.81 -6.27
CA ILE A 221 10.31 18.78 -7.35
C ILE A 221 10.01 20.14 -6.71
N ARG A 222 10.93 21.10 -6.85
CA ARG A 222 10.69 22.46 -6.36
C ARG A 222 9.73 23.17 -7.29
N VAL A 223 8.71 23.82 -6.73
CA VAL A 223 7.69 24.55 -7.48
C VAL A 223 7.67 25.99 -7.01
N LYS A 224 8.11 26.89 -7.87
CA LYS A 224 8.09 28.34 -7.63
C LYS A 224 6.80 28.94 -8.17
N HIS A 225 6.05 29.57 -7.30
CA HIS A 225 4.77 30.22 -7.57
C HIS A 225 4.97 31.73 -7.60
N GLN A 226 4.96 32.34 -8.78
CA GLN A 226 5.04 33.78 -8.93
C GLN A 226 3.67 34.34 -9.31
N ILE A 227 3.13 35.19 -8.44
CA ILE A 227 1.85 35.87 -8.61
C ILE A 227 2.16 37.34 -8.90
N VAL A 228 1.76 37.81 -10.08
CA VAL A 228 1.96 39.20 -10.51
C VAL A 228 0.60 39.88 -10.59
N ASN A 229 0.42 40.97 -9.86
CA ASN A 229 -0.76 41.81 -9.98
C ASN A 229 -0.58 42.75 -11.17
N VAL A 230 -1.36 42.53 -12.23
CA VAL A 230 -1.35 43.33 -13.46
C VAL A 230 -2.55 44.28 -13.54
N SER A 231 -3.33 44.39 -12.46
CA SER A 231 -4.45 45.32 -12.35
C SER A 231 -4.07 46.60 -11.61
N ASP A 232 -4.94 47.59 -11.72
CA ASP A 232 -4.79 48.89 -11.05
C ASP A 232 -5.30 48.87 -9.58
N LYS A 233 -5.73 47.71 -9.07
CA LYS A 233 -6.29 47.55 -7.72
C LYS A 233 -5.50 46.52 -6.91
N PRO A 234 -5.39 46.68 -5.59
CA PRO A 234 -4.91 45.60 -4.73
C PRO A 234 -5.76 44.33 -4.90
N GLN A 235 -5.12 43.17 -4.87
CA GLN A 235 -5.77 41.87 -5.03
C GLN A 235 -5.47 40.97 -3.83
N ASP A 236 -6.52 40.34 -3.30
CA ASP A 236 -6.41 39.35 -2.23
C ASP A 236 -6.60 37.95 -2.81
N ALA A 237 -5.55 37.14 -2.78
CA ALA A 237 -5.56 35.79 -3.33
C ALA A 237 -5.15 34.75 -2.28
N GLN A 238 -5.63 33.53 -2.44
CA GLN A 238 -5.07 32.37 -1.73
C GLN A 238 -4.45 31.41 -2.75
N LEU A 239 -3.29 30.87 -2.42
CA LEU A 239 -2.64 29.81 -3.19
C LEU A 239 -3.05 28.47 -2.59
N TYR A 240 -3.61 27.56 -3.40
CA TYR A 240 -3.83 26.19 -2.98
C TYR A 240 -2.83 25.24 -3.65
N LEU A 241 -2.36 24.25 -2.88
CA LEU A 241 -1.56 23.12 -3.31
C LEU A 241 -2.37 21.86 -3.00
N GLN A 242 -2.75 21.09 -4.00
CA GLN A 242 -3.63 19.93 -3.83
C GLN A 242 -3.12 18.68 -4.52
N LEU A 243 -3.45 17.54 -3.92
CA LEU A 243 -3.31 16.21 -4.48
C LEU A 243 -4.72 15.67 -4.72
N VAL A 244 -5.02 15.31 -5.96
CA VAL A 244 -6.31 14.72 -6.35
C VAL A 244 -6.06 13.29 -6.74
N ARG A 245 -6.81 12.35 -6.16
CA ARG A 245 -6.63 10.93 -6.39
C ARG A 245 -7.95 10.17 -6.38
N HIS A 246 -8.07 9.19 -7.25
CA HIS A 246 -9.12 8.19 -7.21
C HIS A 246 -8.95 7.23 -6.03
N GLY A 247 -10.02 6.98 -5.29
CA GLY A 247 -10.03 6.17 -4.07
C GLY A 247 -9.87 4.66 -4.29
N THR A 248 -9.33 4.23 -5.43
CA THR A 248 -9.00 2.81 -5.64
C THR A 248 -7.86 2.44 -4.70
N VAL A 249 -8.11 1.48 -3.82
CA VAL A 249 -7.10 0.86 -2.96
C VAL A 249 -6.77 -0.51 -3.55
N ALA A 250 -5.47 -0.82 -3.69
CA ALA A 250 -5.03 -2.12 -4.16
C ALA A 250 -5.57 -3.24 -3.24
N ALA A 251 -5.83 -4.42 -3.81
CA ALA A 251 -6.31 -5.56 -3.07
C ALA A 251 -5.31 -5.94 -1.95
N GLY A 252 -5.85 -6.23 -0.77
CA GLY A 252 -5.06 -6.56 0.41
C GLY A 252 -4.29 -7.86 0.31
N THR A 253 -3.38 -8.02 1.25
CA THR A 253 -2.68 -9.28 1.46
C THR A 253 -3.66 -10.37 1.92
N MET A 254 -3.26 -11.64 1.83
CA MET A 254 -4.09 -12.79 2.25
C MET A 254 -4.55 -12.72 3.72
N PHE A 255 -3.87 -11.93 4.56
CA PHE A 255 -4.28 -11.64 5.94
C PHE A 255 -5.33 -10.52 6.07
N GLY A 256 -5.89 -10.03 4.97
CA GLY A 256 -6.87 -8.93 4.97
C GLY A 256 -6.27 -7.58 5.36
N THR A 257 -4.94 -7.46 5.36
CA THR A 257 -4.25 -6.19 5.65
C THR A 257 -3.93 -5.48 4.35
N ASN A 258 -4.52 -4.30 4.17
CA ASN A 258 -4.12 -3.33 3.15
C ASN A 258 -3.08 -2.41 3.79
N THR A 259 -2.01 -2.12 3.07
CA THR A 259 -1.21 -0.94 3.40
C THR A 259 -2.08 0.29 3.18
N PHE A 260 -1.99 1.24 4.12
CA PHE A 260 -2.79 2.45 4.03
C PHE A 260 -2.60 3.14 2.67
N THR A 261 -3.69 3.49 2.02
CA THR A 261 -3.68 4.29 0.79
C THR A 261 -4.67 5.43 0.96
N GLY A 262 -4.17 6.66 0.92
CA GLY A 262 -5.01 7.84 1.09
C GLY A 262 -4.27 9.06 1.64
N PRO A 263 -5.01 10.15 1.90
CA PRO A 263 -4.42 11.37 2.41
C PRO A 263 -3.82 11.21 3.81
N ALA A 264 -2.72 11.89 4.06
CA ALA A 264 -2.11 12.05 5.36
C ALA A 264 -1.72 13.51 5.57
N PHE A 265 -1.74 13.94 6.83
CA PHE A 265 -1.44 15.31 7.22
C PHE A 265 -0.53 15.31 8.45
N TYR A 266 0.25 16.36 8.58
CA TYR A 266 1.05 16.63 9.78
C TYR A 266 0.93 18.10 10.15
N THR A 267 0.83 18.37 11.45
CA THR A 267 1.05 19.67 12.10
C THR A 267 1.72 19.41 13.44
N ASP A 268 2.41 20.39 14.05
CA ASP A 268 3.01 20.13 15.35
C ASP A 268 1.99 19.86 16.46
N GLU A 269 0.76 20.38 16.31
CA GLU A 269 -0.34 20.20 17.25
C GLU A 269 -0.97 18.80 17.13
N LYS A 270 -1.42 18.39 15.92
CA LYS A 270 -2.13 17.12 15.72
C LYS A 270 -1.19 15.95 15.38
N LYS A 271 0.10 16.23 15.16
CA LYS A 271 1.10 15.27 14.66
C LYS A 271 0.62 14.57 13.38
N PHE A 272 1.33 13.51 12.99
CA PHE A 272 0.99 12.72 11.82
C PHE A 272 -0.35 12.01 12.02
N HIS A 273 -1.26 12.19 11.08
CA HIS A 273 -2.54 11.49 11.05
C HIS A 273 -3.00 11.18 9.63
N LYS A 274 -3.68 10.04 9.50
CA LYS A 274 -4.19 9.50 8.25
C LYS A 274 -5.68 9.80 8.13
N VAL A 275 -6.13 10.09 6.91
CA VAL A 275 -7.53 10.33 6.59
C VAL A 275 -7.97 9.29 5.57
N ALA A 276 -8.86 8.38 5.96
CA ALA A 276 -9.41 7.41 5.04
C ALA A 276 -10.37 8.07 4.05
N PHE A 277 -10.34 7.65 2.78
CA PHE A 277 -11.27 8.14 1.75
C PHE A 277 -12.75 8.02 2.18
N THR A 278 -13.10 6.95 2.88
CA THR A 278 -14.46 6.75 3.40
C THR A 278 -14.89 7.78 4.43
N ASP A 279 -13.95 8.34 5.19
CA ASP A 279 -14.25 9.34 6.21
C ASP A 279 -14.47 10.71 5.57
N ILE A 280 -13.81 10.98 4.44
CA ILE A 280 -14.06 12.16 3.60
C ILE A 280 -15.49 12.12 3.06
N THR A 281 -15.92 11.01 2.44
CA THR A 281 -17.29 10.87 1.93
C THR A 281 -18.34 10.98 3.04
N LYS A 282 -18.03 10.51 4.25
CA LYS A 282 -18.94 10.59 5.41
C LYS A 282 -18.91 11.94 6.14
N ASN A 283 -18.09 12.90 5.71
CA ASN A 283 -17.84 14.16 6.41
C ASN A 283 -17.45 13.96 7.89
N LYS A 284 -16.67 12.92 8.20
CA LYS A 284 -16.19 12.60 9.56
C LYS A 284 -14.71 12.93 9.77
N VAL A 285 -14.13 13.75 8.88
CA VAL A 285 -12.72 14.10 8.95
C VAL A 285 -12.52 15.27 9.90
N GLU A 286 -11.72 15.05 10.93
CA GLU A 286 -11.22 16.12 11.76
C GLU A 286 -9.88 16.62 11.21
N LEU A 287 -9.90 17.77 10.56
CA LEU A 287 -8.69 18.42 10.06
C LEU A 287 -7.99 19.20 11.18
N PRO A 288 -6.66 19.36 11.12
CA PRO A 288 -5.94 20.19 12.08
C PRO A 288 -6.29 21.67 11.87
N PRO A 289 -6.20 22.51 12.92
CA PRO A 289 -6.43 23.93 12.79
C PRO A 289 -5.37 24.60 11.90
N PRO A 290 -5.64 25.80 11.37
CA PRO A 290 -4.68 26.52 10.54
C PRO A 290 -3.36 26.76 11.26
N ALA A 291 -2.25 26.34 10.67
CA ALA A 291 -0.93 26.37 11.30
C ALA A 291 0.15 26.95 10.37
N ASN A 292 1.23 27.47 10.93
CA ASN A 292 2.43 27.91 10.19
C ASN A 292 3.46 26.78 10.01
N ASN A 293 3.03 25.53 10.18
CA ASN A 293 3.83 24.33 9.97
C ASN A 293 2.97 23.27 9.30
N GLY A 294 3.60 22.16 8.96
CA GLY A 294 2.90 21.00 8.44
C GLY A 294 2.93 20.85 6.93
N TRP A 295 2.38 19.73 6.51
CA TRP A 295 2.37 19.26 5.13
C TRP A 295 1.14 18.39 4.87
N VAL A 296 0.80 18.25 3.59
CA VAL A 296 -0.24 17.33 3.10
C VAL A 296 0.41 16.31 2.18
N ALA A 297 0.05 15.03 2.35
CA ALA A 297 0.55 13.94 1.54
C ALA A 297 -0.55 13.00 1.08
N MET A 298 -0.24 12.20 0.08
CA MET A 298 -1.03 11.09 -0.42
C MET A 298 -0.14 9.84 -0.40
N VAL A 299 -0.45 8.95 0.53
CA VAL A 299 0.33 7.75 0.87
C VAL A 299 -0.16 6.55 0.05
N GLN A 300 0.76 5.68 -0.35
CA GLN A 300 0.49 4.36 -0.93
C GLN A 300 1.61 3.39 -0.52
N HIS A 301 1.44 2.08 -0.72
CA HIS A 301 2.30 1.03 -0.16
C HIS A 301 3.83 1.32 -0.14
N TYR A 302 4.41 1.76 -1.26
CA TYR A 302 5.87 1.98 -1.38
C TYR A 302 6.27 3.42 -1.66
N PHE A 303 5.30 4.29 -1.93
CA PHE A 303 5.57 5.61 -2.48
C PHE A 303 4.64 6.64 -1.86
N VAL A 304 5.07 7.88 -1.82
CA VAL A 304 4.29 8.99 -1.30
C VAL A 304 4.47 10.19 -2.19
N SER A 305 3.41 11.00 -2.33
CA SER A 305 3.60 12.39 -2.73
C SER A 305 3.19 13.33 -1.61
N ALA A 306 3.94 14.42 -1.42
CA ALA A 306 3.72 15.37 -0.35
C ALA A 306 4.04 16.80 -0.81
N TRP A 307 3.13 17.72 -0.51
CA TRP A 307 3.40 19.16 -0.63
C TRP A 307 4.01 19.67 0.66
N LEU A 308 5.23 20.21 0.54
CA LEU A 308 6.03 20.78 1.61
C LEU A 308 6.21 22.29 1.39
N LEU A 309 6.26 23.04 2.49
CA LEU A 309 6.48 24.49 2.51
C LEU A 309 7.62 24.91 3.44
N ASN A 310 8.54 24.00 3.76
CA ASN A 310 9.78 24.30 4.46
C ASN A 310 10.83 24.93 3.52
N THR A 311 10.37 25.80 2.65
CA THR A 311 11.09 26.46 1.58
C THR A 311 11.15 27.97 1.86
N PRO A 312 12.12 28.70 1.27
CA PRO A 312 12.16 30.15 1.37
C PRO A 312 10.81 30.77 1.00
N ASN A 313 10.40 31.85 1.68
CA ASN A 313 9.14 32.58 1.41
C ASN A 313 7.82 31.81 1.65
N GLY A 314 7.86 30.50 1.94
CA GLY A 314 6.68 29.67 2.23
C GLY A 314 6.54 29.26 3.70
N ALA A 315 7.64 29.24 4.46
CA ALA A 315 7.69 28.68 5.80
C ALA A 315 6.73 29.33 6.80
N GLU A 316 6.62 30.66 6.79
CA GLU A 316 5.85 31.44 7.77
C GLU A 316 4.36 31.57 7.42
N LEU A 317 3.95 31.15 6.22
CA LEU A 317 2.56 31.28 5.79
C LEU A 317 1.64 30.37 6.61
N LYS A 318 0.46 30.89 6.98
CA LYS A 318 -0.59 30.06 7.55
C LYS A 318 -1.12 29.09 6.49
N ARG A 319 -1.28 27.83 6.89
CA ARG A 319 -1.70 26.70 6.07
C ARG A 319 -3.05 26.24 6.58
N GLU A 320 -4.08 26.33 5.74
CA GLU A 320 -5.38 25.72 5.99
C GLU A 320 -5.47 24.39 5.26
N PHE A 321 -5.75 23.32 5.97
CA PHE A 321 -5.92 22.01 5.35
C PHE A 321 -7.37 21.82 4.94
N ARG A 322 -7.59 21.25 3.74
CA ARG A 322 -8.93 20.97 3.20
C ARG A 322 -8.95 19.57 2.58
N VAL A 323 -10.03 18.84 2.79
CA VAL A 323 -10.34 17.61 2.04
C VAL A 323 -11.71 17.74 1.40
N ARG A 324 -11.89 17.20 0.19
CA ARG A 324 -13.19 17.16 -0.47
C ARG A 324 -13.38 15.85 -1.23
N ASP A 325 -14.62 15.35 -1.20
CA ASP A 325 -15.12 14.37 -2.15
C ASP A 325 -15.54 15.13 -3.41
N LEU A 326 -14.94 14.79 -4.55
CA LEU A 326 -15.20 15.40 -5.85
C LEU A 326 -16.25 14.62 -6.66
N GLY A 327 -16.84 13.56 -6.07
CA GLY A 327 -17.71 12.62 -6.78
C GLY A 327 -16.92 11.58 -7.57
N ASN A 328 -17.61 10.55 -8.09
CA ASN A 328 -17.01 9.46 -8.88
C ASN A 328 -15.81 8.80 -8.20
N ASN A 329 -15.83 8.69 -6.86
CA ASN A 329 -14.74 8.13 -6.06
C ASN A 329 -13.41 8.90 -6.22
N LEU A 330 -13.45 10.20 -6.55
CA LEU A 330 -12.32 11.12 -6.58
C LEU A 330 -12.26 11.95 -5.31
N TYR A 331 -11.06 12.07 -4.75
CA TYR A 331 -10.81 12.77 -3.51
C TYR A 331 -9.71 13.79 -3.68
N SER A 332 -9.85 14.93 -3.02
CA SER A 332 -8.82 15.96 -2.94
C SER A 332 -8.34 16.14 -1.51
N ALA A 333 -7.02 16.31 -1.36
CA ALA A 333 -6.38 16.75 -0.13
C ALA A 333 -5.51 17.96 -0.47
N ALA A 334 -5.76 19.08 0.22
CA ALA A 334 -5.21 20.36 -0.14
C ALA A 334 -4.67 21.12 1.07
N MET A 335 -3.69 21.96 0.79
CA MET A 335 -3.19 23.02 1.67
C MET A 335 -3.45 24.36 1.00
N VAL A 336 -4.16 25.25 1.69
CA VAL A 336 -4.54 26.58 1.21
C VAL A 336 -3.80 27.64 2.01
N LEU A 337 -3.19 28.58 1.30
CA LEU A 337 -2.28 29.58 1.83
C LEU A 337 -2.88 30.96 1.57
N PRO A 338 -3.38 31.66 2.60
CA PRO A 338 -3.74 33.06 2.49
C PRO A 338 -2.48 33.88 2.17
N LEU A 339 -2.51 34.66 1.08
CA LEU A 339 -1.42 35.54 0.72
C LEU A 339 -1.67 36.95 1.29
N PRO A 340 -0.62 37.71 1.65
CA PRO A 340 -0.75 39.13 1.91
C PRO A 340 -1.32 39.88 0.69
N PRO A 341 -2.06 40.99 0.89
CA PRO A 341 -2.62 41.78 -0.21
C PRO A 341 -1.55 42.21 -1.22
N LEU A 342 -1.75 41.92 -2.51
CA LEU A 342 -0.82 42.30 -3.57
C LEU A 342 -1.16 43.68 -4.11
N ALA A 343 -0.29 44.67 -3.91
CA ALA A 343 -0.42 45.99 -4.52
C ALA A 343 -0.36 45.94 -6.07
N PRO A 344 -0.92 46.94 -6.78
CA PRO A 344 -0.78 47.06 -8.23
C PRO A 344 0.67 46.97 -8.71
N GLY A 345 0.95 46.14 -9.71
CA GLY A 345 2.29 45.91 -10.24
C GLY A 345 3.22 45.07 -9.36
N ALA A 346 2.81 44.72 -8.12
CA ALA A 346 3.63 43.93 -7.22
C ALA A 346 3.71 42.46 -7.68
N THR A 347 4.84 41.83 -7.40
CA THR A 347 5.06 40.40 -7.61
C THR A 347 5.33 39.72 -6.28
N GLN A 348 4.56 38.68 -5.98
CA GLN A 348 4.82 37.81 -4.84
C GLN A 348 5.34 36.47 -5.32
N THR A 349 6.36 35.95 -4.64
CA THR A 349 6.95 34.63 -4.92
C THR A 349 6.78 33.74 -3.70
N ILE A 350 6.15 32.58 -3.89
CA ILE A 350 6.06 31.52 -2.89
C ILE A 350 6.76 30.29 -3.46
N ASP A 351 7.73 29.75 -2.73
CA ASP A 351 8.37 28.49 -3.10
C ASP A 351 7.68 27.34 -2.35
N SER A 352 7.46 26.22 -3.02
CA SER A 352 7.00 24.97 -2.42
C SER A 352 7.82 23.80 -2.95
N SER A 353 7.72 22.64 -2.31
CA SER A 353 8.35 21.40 -2.77
C SER A 353 7.30 20.29 -2.85
N LEU A 354 7.22 19.64 -4.01
CA LEU A 354 6.45 18.43 -4.20
C LEU A 354 7.41 17.24 -4.13
N PHE A 355 7.46 16.58 -2.98
CA PHE A 355 8.06 15.26 -2.93
C PHE A 355 7.14 14.27 -3.65
N ALA A 356 7.68 13.44 -4.52
CA ALA A 356 6.92 12.39 -5.21
C ALA A 356 7.84 11.21 -5.50
N GLY A 357 7.90 10.25 -4.59
CA GLY A 357 8.96 9.24 -4.63
C GLY A 357 8.79 8.12 -3.61
N PRO A 358 9.84 7.30 -3.43
CA PRO A 358 9.85 6.14 -2.53
C PRO A 358 9.78 6.54 -1.05
N GLU A 359 9.20 5.68 -0.22
CA GLU A 359 9.11 5.90 1.24
C GLU A 359 10.41 5.56 1.99
N GLU A 360 11.50 6.26 1.65
CA GLU A 360 12.81 6.10 2.28
C GLU A 360 12.90 6.90 3.59
N GLU A 361 12.86 6.20 4.74
CA GLU A 361 12.72 6.79 6.08
C GLU A 361 13.70 7.96 6.34
N LYS A 362 15.00 7.76 6.08
CA LYS A 362 16.03 8.79 6.30
C LYS A 362 15.92 10.00 5.37
N LYS A 363 15.50 9.80 4.12
CA LYS A 363 15.32 10.90 3.17
C LYS A 363 14.09 11.72 3.54
N LEU A 364 13.00 11.05 3.89
CA LEU A 364 11.77 11.69 4.32
C LEU A 364 11.95 12.49 5.62
N GLU A 365 12.64 11.93 6.62
CA GLU A 365 12.97 12.62 7.87
C GLU A 365 13.77 13.92 7.63
N ALA A 366 14.69 13.90 6.68
CA ALA A 366 15.47 15.08 6.29
C ALA A 366 14.64 16.14 5.54
N LEU A 367 13.54 15.73 4.89
CA LEU A 367 12.69 16.63 4.11
C LEU A 367 11.69 17.39 4.96
N ALA A 368 11.04 16.74 5.94
CA ALA A 368 10.13 17.43 6.85
C ALA A 368 9.91 16.60 8.13
N PRO A 369 9.74 17.26 9.28
CA PRO A 369 9.45 16.56 10.53
C PRO A 369 8.16 15.73 10.41
N GLY A 370 8.23 14.48 10.85
CA GLY A 370 7.12 13.54 10.86
C GLY A 370 6.81 12.92 9.50
N LEU A 371 7.49 13.32 8.41
CA LEU A 371 7.26 12.76 7.08
C LEU A 371 7.70 11.30 6.98
N GLU A 372 8.67 10.88 7.79
CA GLU A 372 9.09 9.48 7.94
C GLU A 372 7.99 8.56 8.48
N LEU A 373 6.94 9.12 9.11
CA LEU A 373 5.80 8.38 9.66
C LEU A 373 4.80 7.94 8.58
N VAL A 374 4.96 8.38 7.32
CA VAL A 374 4.17 7.86 6.19
C VAL A 374 4.37 6.35 6.01
N LYS A 375 5.58 5.86 6.32
CA LYS A 375 5.91 4.43 6.32
C LYS A 375 5.14 3.73 7.43
N ASP A 376 4.03 3.11 7.06
CA ASP A 376 3.10 2.49 8.00
C ASP A 376 3.55 1.09 8.41
N TYR A 377 4.01 0.95 9.65
CA TYR A 377 4.25 -0.35 10.28
C TYR A 377 3.06 -0.83 11.13
N GLY A 378 1.94 -0.10 11.11
CA GLY A 378 0.71 -0.39 11.86
C GLY A 378 0.90 -0.39 13.38
N ILE A 379 0.10 -1.20 14.07
CA ILE A 379 0.18 -1.39 15.54
C ILE A 379 1.54 -1.93 16.01
N PHE A 380 2.33 -2.51 15.10
CA PHE A 380 3.62 -3.12 15.41
C PHE A 380 4.80 -2.13 15.27
N THR A 381 4.55 -0.84 15.02
CA THR A 381 5.60 0.18 14.84
C THR A 381 6.69 0.16 15.92
N ILE A 382 6.32 -0.07 17.19
CA ILE A 382 7.27 -0.15 18.33
C ILE A 382 8.29 -1.28 18.16
N ILE A 383 7.89 -2.39 17.54
CA ILE A 383 8.74 -3.56 17.29
C ILE A 383 9.41 -3.46 15.91
N SER A 384 8.66 -3.01 14.90
CA SER A 384 9.10 -2.94 13.51
C SER A 384 10.25 -1.94 13.30
N LYS A 385 10.21 -0.75 13.95
CA LYS A 385 11.27 0.26 13.81
C LYS A 385 12.66 -0.24 14.26
N PRO A 386 12.83 -0.77 15.50
CA PRO A 386 14.12 -1.35 15.92
C PRO A 386 14.56 -2.52 15.04
N LEU A 387 13.60 -3.33 14.57
CA LEU A 387 13.90 -4.49 13.74
C LEU A 387 14.41 -4.08 12.36
N TYR A 388 13.78 -3.09 11.72
CA TYR A 388 14.25 -2.49 10.47
C TYR A 388 15.61 -1.82 10.66
N TRP A 389 15.81 -1.06 11.73
CA TRP A 389 17.11 -0.46 12.05
C TRP A 389 18.21 -1.53 12.10
N LEU A 390 17.99 -2.61 12.85
CA LEU A 390 18.96 -3.71 12.96
C LEU A 390 19.19 -4.39 11.61
N LEU A 391 18.13 -4.65 10.85
CA LEU A 391 18.23 -5.24 9.52
C LEU A 391 19.05 -4.35 8.57
N ASN A 392 18.86 -3.04 8.60
CA ASN A 392 19.61 -2.08 7.80
C ASN A 392 21.10 -2.04 8.19
N GLN A 393 21.43 -2.16 9.48
CA GLN A 393 22.83 -2.29 9.92
C GLN A 393 23.47 -3.58 9.40
N LEU A 394 22.75 -4.70 9.47
CA LEU A 394 23.21 -5.97 8.92
C LEU A 394 23.38 -5.90 7.40
N HIS A 395 22.54 -5.15 6.71
CA HIS A 395 22.67 -4.89 5.28
C HIS A 395 23.90 -4.03 4.97
N GLY A 396 24.17 -2.98 5.75
CA GLY A 396 25.39 -2.19 5.61
C GLY A 396 26.69 -3.00 5.77
N LEU A 397 26.65 -4.08 6.56
CA LEU A 397 27.79 -4.98 6.75
C LEU A 397 27.90 -6.07 5.67
N LEU A 398 26.77 -6.66 5.25
CA LEU A 398 26.76 -7.83 4.35
C LEU A 398 26.56 -7.47 2.87
N GLY A 399 25.99 -6.30 2.57
CA GLY A 399 25.68 -5.85 1.22
C GLY A 399 24.60 -6.67 0.49
N ASN A 400 23.85 -7.52 1.19
CA ASN A 400 22.82 -8.38 0.61
C ASN A 400 21.65 -8.59 1.57
N TRP A 401 20.46 -8.12 1.19
CA TRP A 401 19.25 -8.14 2.02
C TRP A 401 18.84 -9.55 2.46
N GLY A 402 19.02 -10.57 1.61
CA GLY A 402 18.67 -11.95 1.95
C GLY A 402 19.56 -12.51 3.06
N TRP A 403 20.87 -12.27 2.98
CA TRP A 403 21.80 -12.64 4.05
C TRP A 403 21.60 -11.80 5.33
N SER A 404 21.18 -10.54 5.20
CA SER A 404 20.78 -9.70 6.34
C SER A 404 19.56 -10.27 7.06
N ILE A 405 18.56 -10.78 6.34
CA ILE A 405 17.42 -11.49 6.95
C ILE A 405 17.93 -12.72 7.71
N VAL A 406 18.78 -13.54 7.11
CA VAL A 406 19.34 -14.74 7.77
C VAL A 406 20.10 -14.37 9.04
N ALA A 407 20.98 -13.36 8.97
CA ALA A 407 21.75 -12.88 10.11
C ALA A 407 20.84 -12.32 11.22
N LEU A 408 19.78 -11.59 10.85
CA LEU A 408 18.79 -11.08 11.79
C LEU A 408 18.13 -12.23 12.56
N VAL A 409 17.71 -13.29 11.86
CA VAL A 409 17.11 -14.48 12.51
C VAL A 409 18.08 -15.13 13.48
N VAL A 410 19.35 -15.29 13.08
CA VAL A 410 20.38 -15.87 13.94
C VAL A 410 20.54 -15.05 15.22
N LEU A 411 20.61 -13.72 15.11
CA LEU A 411 20.73 -12.83 16.27
C LEU A 411 19.50 -12.90 17.18
N LEU A 412 18.29 -12.89 16.63
CA LEU A 412 17.06 -13.03 17.42
C LEU A 412 17.01 -14.39 18.12
N LYS A 413 17.38 -15.48 17.44
CA LYS A 413 17.45 -16.82 18.04
C LYS A 413 18.48 -16.89 19.17
N ALA A 414 19.63 -16.24 18.99
CA ALA A 414 20.66 -16.16 20.03
C ALA A 414 20.14 -15.39 21.26
N ALA A 415 19.50 -14.23 21.05
CA ALA A 415 18.91 -13.43 22.13
C ALA A 415 17.84 -14.19 22.93
N PHE A 416 16.99 -14.96 22.24
CA PHE A 416 15.94 -15.78 22.86
C PHE A 416 16.37 -17.21 23.17
N TYR A 417 17.66 -17.53 23.09
CA TYR A 417 18.14 -18.91 23.18
C TYR A 417 17.72 -19.59 24.49
N TRP A 418 17.95 -18.92 25.63
CA TRP A 418 17.66 -19.45 26.95
C TRP A 418 16.17 -19.72 27.16
N LEU A 419 15.31 -18.86 26.59
CA LEU A 419 13.87 -18.95 26.70
C LEU A 419 13.34 -20.13 25.90
N ASN A 420 13.79 -20.24 24.64
CA ASN A 420 13.48 -21.36 23.77
C ASN A 420 14.00 -22.68 24.35
N ALA A 421 15.19 -22.67 24.97
CA ALA A 421 15.75 -23.87 25.58
C ALA A 421 14.89 -24.40 26.73
N LYS A 422 14.34 -23.53 27.59
CA LYS A 422 13.40 -23.91 28.65
C LYS A 422 12.10 -24.51 28.07
N ALA A 423 11.58 -23.92 27.01
CA ALA A 423 10.39 -24.43 26.33
C ALA A 423 10.61 -25.82 25.72
N TYR A 424 11.73 -26.03 25.02
CA TYR A 424 12.11 -27.34 24.48
C TYR A 424 12.34 -28.39 25.57
N ALA A 425 12.98 -28.02 26.69
CA ALA A 425 13.13 -28.93 27.82
C ALA A 425 11.78 -29.37 28.41
N SER A 426 10.80 -28.46 28.49
CA SER A 426 9.43 -28.80 28.91
C SER A 426 8.76 -29.76 27.94
N MET A 427 8.91 -29.56 26.62
CA MET A 427 8.38 -30.46 25.59
C MET A 427 9.03 -31.84 25.62
N ALA A 428 10.34 -31.90 25.84
CA ALA A 428 11.08 -33.16 25.96
C ALA A 428 10.59 -34.00 27.15
N LYS A 429 10.36 -33.36 28.31
CA LYS A 429 9.73 -34.02 29.48
C LYS A 429 8.31 -34.48 29.18
N MET A 430 7.54 -33.69 28.43
CA MET A 430 6.19 -34.06 28.00
C MET A 430 6.17 -35.34 27.15
N LYS A 431 7.15 -35.49 26.26
CA LYS A 431 7.32 -36.73 25.48
C LYS A 431 7.54 -37.95 26.39
N GLY A 432 8.31 -37.78 27.48
CA GLY A 432 8.57 -38.84 28.46
C GLY A 432 7.34 -39.30 29.25
N ILE A 433 6.37 -38.41 29.49
CA ILE A 433 5.13 -38.74 30.23
C ILE A 433 4.01 -39.27 29.34
N ASN A 434 4.15 -39.21 28.01
CA ASN A 434 3.14 -39.70 27.06
C ASN A 434 2.66 -41.14 27.35
N PRO A 435 3.53 -42.12 27.70
CA PRO A 435 3.09 -43.46 28.04
C PRO A 435 2.11 -43.50 29.23
N LYS A 436 2.38 -42.72 30.28
CA LYS A 436 1.50 -42.60 31.46
C LYS A 436 0.15 -41.98 31.09
N ILE A 437 0.15 -41.01 30.17
CA ILE A 437 -1.09 -40.39 29.66
C ILE A 437 -1.89 -41.39 28.83
N THR A 438 -1.24 -42.21 28.00
CA THR A 438 -1.89 -43.24 27.20
C THR A 438 -2.51 -44.33 28.08
N GLU A 439 -1.79 -44.79 29.11
CA GLU A 439 -2.30 -45.76 30.08
C GLU A 439 -3.50 -45.21 30.86
N MET A 440 -3.40 -43.98 31.36
CA MET A 440 -4.49 -43.29 32.06
C MET A 440 -5.74 -43.16 31.18
N ARG A 441 -5.58 -42.84 29.89
CA ARG A 441 -6.69 -42.77 28.92
C ARG A 441 -7.33 -44.13 28.64
N ALA A 442 -6.54 -45.20 28.60
CA ALA A 442 -7.08 -46.55 28.46
C ALA A 442 -7.92 -46.94 29.69
N ARG A 443 -7.48 -46.55 30.88
CA ARG A 443 -8.17 -46.83 32.15
C ARG A 443 -9.43 -45.98 32.38
N LEU A 444 -9.44 -44.71 31.96
CA LEU A 444 -10.49 -43.72 32.28
C LEU A 444 -11.33 -43.31 31.06
N LYS A 445 -11.42 -44.17 30.03
CA LYS A 445 -12.08 -43.88 28.75
C LYS A 445 -13.53 -43.38 28.89
N ASP A 446 -14.28 -43.95 29.83
CA ASP A 446 -15.71 -43.65 30.03
C ASP A 446 -15.95 -42.52 31.03
N LYS A 447 -14.89 -41.90 31.56
CA LYS A 447 -14.95 -40.91 32.64
C LYS A 447 -14.15 -39.64 32.31
N PRO A 448 -14.68 -38.74 31.45
CA PRO A 448 -13.94 -37.58 30.97
C PRO A 448 -13.52 -36.59 32.08
N GLN A 449 -14.35 -36.44 33.12
CA GLN A 449 -14.02 -35.56 34.25
C GLN A 449 -12.86 -36.11 35.10
N GLU A 450 -12.88 -37.41 35.45
CA GLU A 450 -11.78 -38.05 36.20
C GLU A 450 -10.49 -38.06 35.37
N MET A 451 -10.59 -38.28 34.05
CA MET A 451 -9.46 -38.23 33.11
C MET A 451 -8.79 -36.84 33.10
N GLN A 452 -9.57 -35.75 33.07
CA GLN A 452 -9.01 -34.40 33.10
C GLN A 452 -8.33 -34.08 34.44
N GLN A 453 -8.88 -34.54 35.57
CA GLN A 453 -8.30 -34.34 36.89
C GLN A 453 -6.99 -35.12 37.07
N GLU A 454 -6.96 -36.40 36.68
CA GLU A 454 -5.77 -37.26 36.76
C GLU A 454 -4.67 -36.75 35.82
N MET A 455 -5.02 -36.30 34.61
CA MET A 455 -4.08 -35.68 33.68
C MET A 455 -3.42 -34.44 34.30
N MET A 456 -4.19 -33.57 34.96
CA MET A 456 -3.64 -32.40 35.65
C MET A 456 -2.80 -32.78 36.88
N ARG A 457 -3.13 -33.89 37.57
CA ARG A 457 -2.32 -34.42 38.67
C ARG A 457 -0.96 -34.90 38.17
N ILE A 458 -0.95 -35.71 37.10
CA ILE A 458 0.28 -36.17 36.43
C ILE A 458 1.15 -34.98 36.01
N TYR A 459 0.58 -33.95 35.39
CA TYR A 459 1.33 -32.75 35.00
C TYR A 459 1.95 -32.00 36.19
N ARG A 460 1.24 -31.92 37.33
CA ARG A 460 1.78 -31.29 38.56
C ARG A 460 2.87 -32.13 39.22
N GLU A 461 2.65 -33.44 39.33
CA GLU A 461 3.61 -34.39 39.93
C GLU A 461 4.93 -34.41 39.13
N GLU A 462 4.82 -34.47 37.80
CA GLU A 462 5.98 -34.47 36.89
C GLU A 462 6.54 -33.06 36.62
N LYS A 463 5.91 -32.02 37.19
CA LYS A 463 6.25 -30.60 37.02
C LYS A 463 6.41 -30.20 35.55
N VAL A 464 5.50 -30.67 34.69
CA VAL A 464 5.47 -30.37 33.25
C VAL A 464 4.36 -29.36 32.97
N ASN A 465 4.67 -28.28 32.25
CA ASN A 465 3.67 -27.29 31.86
C ASN A 465 3.11 -27.63 30.46
N PRO A 466 1.81 -27.96 30.30
CA PRO A 466 1.18 -28.23 29.00
C PRO A 466 1.29 -27.05 28.02
N MET A 467 1.35 -25.81 28.52
CA MET A 467 1.50 -24.60 27.70
C MET A 467 2.96 -24.30 27.31
N GLY A 468 3.93 -25.05 27.85
CA GLY A 468 5.35 -24.86 27.51
C GLY A 468 5.66 -25.09 26.03
N GLY A 469 4.83 -25.89 25.32
CA GLY A 469 4.98 -26.15 23.90
C GLY A 469 4.47 -25.03 22.98
N CYS A 470 3.44 -24.29 23.39
CA CYS A 470 2.91 -23.16 22.60
C CYS A 470 3.58 -21.81 22.92
N PHE A 471 4.28 -21.72 24.05
CA PHE A 471 4.95 -20.50 24.50
C PHE A 471 5.94 -19.89 23.48
N PRO A 472 6.81 -20.69 22.80
CA PRO A 472 7.67 -20.16 21.73
C PRO A 472 6.89 -19.53 20.57
N ILE A 473 5.76 -20.14 20.21
CA ILE A 473 4.90 -19.66 19.11
C ILE A 473 4.30 -18.30 19.48
N VAL A 474 3.82 -18.14 20.71
CA VAL A 474 3.21 -16.87 21.17
C VAL A 474 4.17 -15.69 21.10
N ILE A 475 5.44 -15.89 21.46
CA ILE A 475 6.46 -14.83 21.38
C ILE A 475 6.90 -14.60 19.93
N GLN A 476 6.94 -15.65 19.13
CA GLN A 476 7.37 -15.55 17.73
C GLN A 476 6.32 -14.86 16.86
N ILE A 477 5.02 -14.98 17.15
CA ILE A 477 3.94 -14.38 16.34
C ILE A 477 4.11 -12.85 16.23
N PRO A 478 4.24 -12.05 17.32
CA PRO A 478 4.46 -10.61 17.21
C PRO A 478 5.72 -10.23 16.44
N VAL A 479 6.81 -10.97 16.62
CA VAL A 479 8.08 -10.72 15.90
C VAL A 479 7.93 -11.02 14.41
N PHE A 480 7.25 -12.12 14.06
CA PHE A 480 6.95 -12.48 12.69
C PHE A 480 6.07 -11.44 12.01
N ILE A 481 4.99 -11.00 12.67
CA ILE A 481 4.10 -9.96 12.12
C ILE A 481 4.85 -8.64 11.96
N ALA A 482 5.66 -8.24 12.95
CA ALA A 482 6.50 -7.04 12.84
C ALA A 482 7.45 -7.14 11.64
N LEU A 483 8.16 -8.26 11.48
CA LEU A 483 9.05 -8.45 10.33
C LEU A 483 8.28 -8.47 9.02
N TYR A 484 7.11 -9.08 8.97
CA TYR A 484 6.25 -9.06 7.78
C TYR A 484 5.93 -7.63 7.34
N TRP A 485 5.56 -6.74 8.26
CA TRP A 485 5.35 -5.32 7.97
C TRP A 485 6.64 -4.60 7.59
N VAL A 486 7.77 -4.93 8.20
CA VAL A 486 9.07 -4.36 7.80
C VAL A 486 9.40 -4.74 6.35
N LEU A 487 9.27 -6.01 5.99
CA LEU A 487 9.60 -6.49 4.64
C LEU A 487 8.63 -5.94 3.59
N LEU A 488 7.34 -5.84 3.91
CA LEU A 488 6.33 -5.30 2.99
C LEU A 488 6.42 -3.79 2.83
N SER A 489 6.61 -3.02 3.90
CA SER A 489 6.63 -1.56 3.80
C SER A 489 7.99 -1.00 3.35
N SER A 490 9.04 -1.83 3.23
CA SER A 490 10.38 -1.37 2.86
C SER A 490 10.61 -1.40 1.35
N VAL A 491 10.55 -0.22 0.74
CA VAL A 491 10.87 0.00 -0.69
C VAL A 491 12.27 -0.46 -1.07
N GLU A 492 13.21 -0.48 -0.12
CA GLU A 492 14.60 -0.92 -0.31
C GLU A 492 14.72 -2.42 -0.61
N MET A 493 13.68 -3.19 -0.26
CA MET A 493 13.62 -4.63 -0.49
C MET A 493 12.91 -4.98 -1.80
N ARG A 494 12.28 -3.99 -2.45
CA ARG A 494 11.67 -4.15 -3.76
C ARG A 494 12.77 -4.42 -4.78
N HIS A 495 12.66 -5.52 -5.53
CA HIS A 495 13.68 -5.98 -6.48
C HIS A 495 15.06 -6.25 -5.87
N ALA A 496 15.13 -6.50 -4.55
CA ALA A 496 16.37 -6.86 -3.90
C ALA A 496 16.72 -8.34 -4.18
N PRO A 497 17.86 -8.64 -4.83
CA PRO A 497 18.26 -10.01 -5.10
C PRO A 497 18.83 -10.68 -3.85
N TRP A 498 18.72 -12.01 -3.80
CA TRP A 498 19.41 -12.82 -2.78
C TRP A 498 20.46 -13.75 -3.40
N ILE A 499 20.04 -14.89 -3.94
CA ILE A 499 20.92 -15.89 -4.55
C ILE A 499 20.16 -16.70 -5.61
N GLY A 500 20.86 -17.07 -6.69
CA GLY A 500 20.32 -17.94 -7.73
C GLY A 500 19.10 -17.35 -8.43
N TRP A 501 17.93 -17.98 -8.24
CA TRP A 501 16.68 -17.59 -8.89
C TRP A 501 15.89 -16.52 -8.12
N ILE A 502 16.25 -16.21 -6.88
CA ILE A 502 15.57 -15.17 -6.08
C ILE A 502 16.16 -13.81 -6.43
N GLN A 503 15.48 -13.11 -7.34
CA GLN A 503 15.85 -11.76 -7.81
C GLN A 503 15.02 -10.65 -7.16
N ASP A 504 13.97 -10.99 -6.41
CA ASP A 504 13.15 -10.05 -5.66
C ASP A 504 12.68 -10.70 -4.34
N LEU A 505 13.13 -10.16 -3.21
CA LEU A 505 12.73 -10.61 -1.87
C LEU A 505 11.34 -10.13 -1.47
N SER A 506 10.81 -9.09 -2.11
CA SER A 506 9.48 -8.53 -1.86
C SER A 506 8.35 -9.26 -2.60
N ALA A 507 8.69 -10.00 -3.66
CA ALA A 507 7.77 -10.81 -4.45
C ALA A 507 7.77 -12.29 -4.02
N PRO A 508 6.71 -13.06 -4.34
CA PRO A 508 6.69 -14.50 -4.13
C PRO A 508 7.79 -15.23 -4.92
N ASP A 509 8.28 -16.36 -4.40
CA ASP A 509 9.27 -17.19 -5.11
C ASP A 509 8.70 -17.71 -6.44
N PRO A 510 9.25 -17.30 -7.61
CA PRO A 510 8.73 -17.69 -8.91
C PRO A 510 8.72 -19.20 -9.16
N TRP A 511 9.60 -19.95 -8.49
CA TRP A 511 9.77 -21.39 -8.66
C TRP A 511 9.17 -22.22 -7.53
N PHE A 512 8.61 -21.56 -6.50
CA PHE A 512 8.04 -22.19 -5.31
C PHE A 512 9.01 -23.10 -4.54
N ILE A 513 10.33 -22.97 -4.75
CA ILE A 513 11.35 -23.79 -4.10
C ILE A 513 11.41 -23.45 -2.61
N LEU A 514 11.43 -22.18 -2.25
CA LEU A 514 11.43 -21.71 -0.86
C LEU A 514 10.18 -22.21 -0.10
N PRO A 515 8.94 -22.04 -0.60
CA PRO A 515 7.76 -22.62 0.02
C PRO A 515 7.84 -24.14 0.23
N VAL A 516 8.38 -24.89 -0.74
CA VAL A 516 8.57 -26.35 -0.60
C VAL A 516 9.58 -26.67 0.50
N VAL A 517 10.72 -26.00 0.54
CA VAL A 517 11.73 -26.16 1.61
C VAL A 517 11.14 -25.77 2.97
N MET A 518 10.36 -24.70 3.04
CA MET A 518 9.63 -24.28 4.23
C MET A 518 8.63 -25.35 4.68
N THR A 519 7.92 -25.99 3.75
CA THR A 519 7.01 -27.11 4.03
C THR A 519 7.77 -28.27 4.66
N LEU A 520 8.86 -28.71 4.02
CA LEU A 520 9.67 -29.84 4.49
C LEU A 520 10.26 -29.59 5.87
N THR A 521 10.81 -28.40 6.10
CA THR A 521 11.35 -28.01 7.41
C THR A 521 10.26 -27.92 8.48
N SER A 522 9.09 -27.38 8.16
CA SER A 522 7.96 -27.29 9.11
C SER A 522 7.40 -28.66 9.46
N LEU A 523 7.28 -29.57 8.49
CA LEU A 523 6.89 -30.97 8.74
C LEU A 523 7.93 -31.70 9.58
N PHE A 524 9.21 -31.49 9.33
CA PHE A 524 10.28 -32.08 10.13
C PHE A 524 10.28 -31.55 11.57
N GLN A 525 10.08 -30.24 11.76
CA GLN A 525 9.93 -29.65 13.09
C GLN A 525 8.69 -30.19 13.83
N THR A 526 7.58 -30.35 13.12
CA THR A 526 6.34 -30.95 13.65
C THR A 526 6.59 -32.38 14.11
N TRP A 527 7.33 -33.16 13.32
CA TRP A 527 7.70 -34.53 13.68
C TRP A 527 8.58 -34.61 14.94
N LEU A 528 9.43 -33.60 15.19
CA LEU A 528 10.25 -33.53 16.41
C LEU A 528 9.44 -33.16 17.67
N ASN A 529 8.27 -32.53 17.49
CA ASN A 529 7.41 -32.12 18.60
C ASN A 529 6.64 -33.32 19.16
N PRO A 530 6.41 -33.37 20.49
CA PRO A 530 5.62 -34.43 21.09
C PRO A 530 4.18 -34.42 20.56
N THR A 531 3.70 -35.58 20.11
CA THR A 531 2.31 -35.71 19.64
C THR A 531 1.35 -35.40 20.77
N PRO A 532 0.39 -34.47 20.59
CA PRO A 532 -0.66 -34.21 21.55
C PRO A 532 -1.45 -35.50 21.80
N PRO A 533 -1.91 -35.73 23.03
CA PRO A 533 -2.60 -36.97 23.33
C PRO A 533 -3.97 -37.00 22.60
N ASP A 534 -4.68 -35.87 22.45
CA ASP A 534 -5.95 -35.80 21.71
C ASP A 534 -5.75 -36.07 20.20
N PRO A 535 -6.42 -37.09 19.60
CA PRO A 535 -6.30 -37.41 18.18
C PRO A 535 -6.73 -36.26 17.25
N MET A 536 -7.67 -35.41 17.66
CA MET A 536 -8.07 -34.25 16.85
C MET A 536 -6.94 -33.22 16.80
N GLN A 537 -6.39 -32.86 17.97
CA GLN A 537 -5.26 -31.94 18.08
C GLN A 537 -4.00 -32.48 17.36
N ALA A 538 -3.75 -33.79 17.43
CA ALA A 538 -2.65 -34.43 16.71
C ALA A 538 -2.81 -34.30 15.18
N LYS A 539 -4.01 -34.52 14.64
CA LYS A 539 -4.29 -34.30 13.20
C LYS A 539 -4.10 -32.84 12.82
N LEU A 540 -4.61 -31.91 13.61
CA LEU A 540 -4.43 -30.47 13.39
C LEU A 540 -2.95 -30.08 13.38
N MET A 541 -2.11 -30.69 14.23
CA MET A 541 -0.67 -30.41 14.27
C MET A 541 0.05 -30.71 12.95
N TRP A 542 -0.42 -31.71 12.19
CA TRP A 542 0.12 -32.04 10.86
C TRP A 542 -0.52 -31.23 9.73
N ILE A 543 -1.81 -30.90 9.85
CA ILE A 543 -2.53 -30.12 8.84
C ILE A 543 -2.09 -28.65 8.86
N MET A 544 -1.86 -28.07 10.03
CA MET A 544 -1.51 -26.66 10.19
C MET A 544 -0.26 -26.25 9.39
N PRO A 545 0.89 -26.93 9.51
CA PRO A 545 2.07 -26.64 8.70
C PRO A 545 1.81 -26.73 7.19
N LEU A 546 1.00 -27.71 6.75
CA LEU A 546 0.63 -27.86 5.34
C LEU A 546 -0.23 -26.69 4.85
N ALA A 547 -1.25 -26.31 5.62
CA ALA A 547 -2.11 -25.17 5.31
C ALA A 547 -1.30 -23.86 5.26
N PHE A 548 -0.44 -23.63 6.27
CA PHE A 548 0.48 -22.48 6.26
C PHE A 548 1.44 -22.54 5.07
N SER A 549 1.93 -23.71 4.68
CA SER A 549 2.84 -23.82 3.54
C SER A 549 2.17 -23.41 2.21
N VAL A 550 0.93 -23.83 1.99
CA VAL A 550 0.13 -23.38 0.82
C VAL A 550 -0.11 -21.88 0.86
N MET A 551 -0.37 -21.33 2.05
CA MET A 551 -0.53 -19.89 2.26
C MET A 551 0.76 -19.12 1.87
N PHE A 552 1.93 -19.58 2.30
CA PHE A 552 3.23 -18.93 2.06
C PHE A 552 3.70 -18.96 0.60
N ILE A 553 3.04 -19.70 -0.28
CA ILE A 553 3.25 -19.64 -1.73
C ILE A 553 2.99 -18.23 -2.29
N PHE A 554 2.08 -17.48 -1.65
CA PHE A 554 1.68 -16.14 -2.07
C PHE A 554 2.41 -15.03 -1.30
N PHE A 555 3.36 -15.37 -0.42
CA PHE A 555 4.07 -14.42 0.41
C PHE A 555 5.43 -14.05 -0.17
N PRO A 556 5.95 -12.85 0.15
CA PRO A 556 7.29 -12.42 -0.24
C PRO A 556 8.37 -13.45 0.11
N ALA A 557 9.28 -13.73 -0.83
CA ALA A 557 10.36 -14.69 -0.65
C ALA A 557 11.23 -14.40 0.58
N GLY A 558 11.44 -13.12 0.91
CA GLY A 558 12.16 -12.71 2.12
C GLY A 558 11.50 -13.18 3.42
N LEU A 559 10.15 -13.19 3.46
CA LEU A 559 9.41 -13.71 4.62
C LEU A 559 9.49 -15.24 4.71
N VAL A 560 9.41 -15.92 3.56
CA VAL A 560 9.59 -17.37 3.50
C VAL A 560 11.01 -17.75 3.96
N LEU A 561 12.03 -17.00 3.52
CA LEU A 561 13.43 -17.17 3.92
C LEU A 561 13.63 -17.01 5.43
N TYR A 562 13.01 -15.97 6.03
CA TYR A 562 12.98 -15.81 7.48
C TYR A 562 12.44 -17.07 8.17
N TRP A 563 11.31 -17.58 7.68
CA TRP A 563 10.65 -18.75 8.29
C TRP A 563 11.50 -20.01 8.18
N ILE A 564 12.09 -20.27 7.00
CA ILE A 564 13.00 -21.41 6.79
C ILE A 564 14.17 -21.33 7.77
N THR A 565 14.83 -20.17 7.83
CA THR A 565 15.99 -19.95 8.72
C THR A 565 15.60 -20.18 10.18
N ASN A 566 14.44 -19.64 10.59
CA ASN A 566 13.91 -19.81 11.93
C ASN A 566 13.63 -21.29 12.25
N ASN A 567 13.02 -22.03 11.33
CA ASN A 567 12.75 -23.46 11.49
C ASN A 567 14.03 -24.27 11.61
N VAL A 568 15.00 -24.06 10.70
CA VAL A 568 16.27 -24.80 10.69
C VAL A 568 17.03 -24.61 12.00
N LEU A 569 17.13 -23.37 12.49
CA LEU A 569 17.76 -23.09 13.78
C LEU A 569 17.00 -23.69 14.96
N SER A 570 15.67 -23.66 14.92
CA SER A 570 14.81 -24.28 15.94
C SER A 570 15.00 -25.79 15.99
N ILE A 571 15.03 -26.45 14.83
CA ILE A 571 15.30 -27.87 14.66
C ILE A 571 16.67 -28.21 15.25
N ALA A 572 17.70 -27.45 14.89
CA ALA A 572 19.07 -27.67 15.39
C ALA A 572 19.13 -27.52 16.92
N GLN A 573 18.50 -26.48 17.47
CA GLN A 573 18.42 -26.26 18.91
C GLN A 573 17.66 -27.39 19.62
N GLN A 574 16.49 -27.77 19.12
CA GLN A 574 15.65 -28.83 19.69
C GLN A 574 16.36 -30.19 19.63
N TRP A 575 17.02 -30.51 18.52
CA TRP A 575 17.80 -31.75 18.36
C TRP A 575 18.94 -31.82 19.38
N PHE A 576 19.69 -30.73 19.55
CA PHE A 576 20.78 -30.65 20.54
C PHE A 576 20.27 -30.84 21.98
N ILE A 577 19.17 -30.20 22.34
CA ILE A 577 18.55 -30.32 23.68
C ILE A 577 18.02 -31.73 23.91
N ASN A 578 17.30 -32.30 22.93
CA ASN A 578 16.76 -33.65 23.03
C ASN A 578 17.88 -34.70 23.17
N LYS A 579 19.02 -34.49 22.51
CA LYS A 579 20.21 -35.34 22.64
C LYS A 579 20.82 -35.24 24.04
N ARG A 580 20.96 -34.03 24.59
CA ARG A 580 21.44 -33.81 25.97
C ARG A 580 20.53 -34.42 27.02
N LEU A 581 19.22 -34.41 26.78
CA LEU A 581 18.22 -34.97 27.69
C LEU A 581 18.01 -36.49 27.50
N GLY A 582 18.73 -37.14 26.57
CA GLY A 582 18.62 -38.59 26.33
C GLY A 582 17.28 -39.04 25.73
N VAL A 583 16.54 -38.13 25.08
CA VAL A 583 15.19 -38.39 24.54
C VAL A 583 15.24 -38.92 23.10
N LEU A 584 16.38 -38.75 22.41
CA LEU A 584 16.64 -39.33 21.09
C LEU A 584 17.27 -40.72 21.27
N GLY A 585 16.47 -41.78 21.30
CA GLY A 585 16.97 -43.15 21.41
C GLY A 585 16.10 -44.16 22.17
N LYS A 586 14.84 -43.84 22.48
CA LYS A 586 13.84 -44.80 22.97
C LYS A 586 12.57 -44.73 22.13
#